data_AF-A0AAD9QRS7-F1
#
_entry.id   AF-A0AAD9QRS7-F1
#
_cell.length_a   1.000
_cell.length_b   1.000
_cell.length_c   1.000
_cell.angle_alpha   90.00
_cell.angle_beta   90.00
_cell.angle_gamma   90.00
#
_symmetry.space_group_name_H-M   'P 1'
#
loop_
_entity.id
_entity.type
_entity.pdbx_description
1 polymer ?
#
loop_
_entity_poly.entity_id
_entity_poly.type
_entity_poly.pdbx_seq_one_letter_code
_entity_poly.pdbx_strand_id
1 'polypeptide(L)'
;MLRRKPTRIELRGEDIEEYEKVKKLWAKDPKKDEEAAKAQSFLGNDDSPMPLNDPKRILRIHERIGYKPDTVPSDGTVTFLS
;
A
#
# COMPACT_ATOMS: atom_id res chain seq x y z
N MET A 1 8.36 33.22 -31.23
CA MET A 1 8.99 33.29 -29.88
C MET A 1 9.89 32.09 -29.68
N LEU A 2 11.16 32.29 -29.34
CA LEU A 2 12.09 31.18 -29.13
C LEU A 2 11.88 30.56 -27.74
N ARG A 3 11.63 29.25 -27.69
CA ARG A 3 11.43 28.52 -26.44
C ARG A 3 12.76 28.03 -25.88
N ARG A 4 12.92 28.11 -24.56
CA ARG A 4 14.06 27.51 -23.84
C ARG A 4 13.86 26.02 -23.64
N LYS A 5 14.97 25.32 -23.40
CA LYS A 5 14.95 23.89 -23.04
C LYS A 5 14.47 23.71 -21.59
N PRO A 6 13.78 22.60 -21.26
CA PRO A 6 13.44 22.25 -19.88
C PRO A 6 14.68 22.05 -19.02
N THR A 7 14.56 22.37 -17.74
CA THR A 7 15.65 22.19 -16.76
C THR A 7 15.77 20.73 -16.37
N ARG A 8 17.00 20.20 -16.33
CA ARG A 8 17.32 18.88 -15.79
C ARG A 8 17.82 19.03 -14.36
N ILE A 9 17.29 18.22 -13.45
CA ILE A 9 17.74 18.16 -12.05
C ILE A 9 18.90 17.16 -11.98
N GLU A 10 19.98 17.54 -11.29
CA GLU A 10 21.17 16.73 -11.09
C GLU A 10 21.34 16.42 -9.61
N LEU A 11 21.85 15.22 -9.31
CA LEU A 11 22.12 14.81 -7.93
C LEU A 11 23.33 15.57 -7.35
N ARG A 12 23.22 15.94 -6.08
CA ARG A 12 24.21 16.72 -5.32
C ARG A 12 24.62 15.98 -4.05
N GLY A 13 25.70 16.44 -3.42
CA GLY A 13 26.18 15.85 -2.16
C GLY A 13 25.15 15.93 -1.03
N GLU A 14 24.26 16.92 -1.06
CA GLU A 14 23.16 17.08 -0.09
C GLU A 14 22.17 15.90 -0.13
N ASP A 15 21.99 15.25 -1.29
CA ASP A 15 21.10 14.09 -1.45
C ASP A 15 21.60 12.87 -0.65
N ILE A 16 22.89 12.84 -0.29
CA ILE A 16 23.46 11.78 0.56
C ILE A 16 22.89 11.87 1.98
N GLU A 17 22.59 13.07 2.47
CA GLU A 17 22.00 13.25 3.79
C GLU A 17 20.57 12.68 3.87
N GLU A 18 19.83 12.73 2.76
CA GLU A 18 18.51 12.10 2.65
C GLU A 18 18.62 10.59 2.82
N TYR A 19 19.59 9.96 2.15
CA TYR A 19 19.87 8.53 2.28
C TYR A 19 20.22 8.14 3.73
N GLU A 20 21.11 8.88 4.39
CA GLU A 20 21.52 8.57 5.76
C GLU A 20 20.37 8.74 6.78
N LYS A 21 19.41 9.65 6.52
CA LYS A 21 18.18 9.77 7.33
C LYS A 21 17.30 8.52 7.18
N VAL A 22 17.04 8.07 5.96
CA VAL A 22 16.22 6.88 5.68
C VAL A 22 16.87 5.63 6.24
N LYS A 23 18.18 5.48 6.06
CA LYS A 23 18.97 4.37 6.63
C LYS A 23 18.87 4.30 8.15
N LYS A 24 18.88 5.44 8.84
CA LYS A 24 18.67 5.50 10.30
C LYS A 24 17.25 5.10 10.70
N LEU A 25 16.24 5.38 9.88
CA LEU A 25 14.86 4.93 10.13
C LEU A 25 14.73 3.42 9.94
N TRP A 26 15.39 2.84 8.94
CA TRP A 26 15.38 1.39 8.71
C TRP A 26 16.23 0.60 9.70
N ALA A 27 17.31 1.20 10.21
CA ALA A 27 18.16 0.61 11.24
C ALA A 27 17.58 0.73 12.66
N LYS A 28 16.55 1.56 12.86
CA LYS A 28 15.79 1.56 14.11
C LYS A 28 14.84 0.37 14.08
N ASP A 29 15.21 -0.67 14.82
CA ASP A 29 14.39 -1.85 15.03
C ASP A 29 12.93 -1.47 15.39
N PRO A 30 11.90 -2.14 14.83
CA PRO A 30 10.50 -1.88 15.12
C PRO A 30 10.09 -2.14 16.58
N LYS A 31 11.00 -2.67 17.41
CA LYS A 31 10.72 -3.04 18.82
C LYS A 31 10.65 -1.84 19.77
N LYS A 32 10.97 -0.62 19.33
CA LYS A 32 10.83 0.59 20.16
C LYS A 32 9.61 1.46 19.84
N ASP A 33 8.82 1.10 18.83
CA ASP A 33 7.68 1.91 18.36
C ASP A 33 6.30 1.32 18.71
N GLU A 34 6.21 0.32 19.59
CA GLU A 34 4.89 -0.15 20.08
C GLU A 34 4.14 0.92 20.89
N GLU A 35 4.84 1.91 21.44
CA GLU A 35 4.21 2.98 22.22
C GLU A 35 3.79 4.20 21.36
N ALA A 36 4.46 4.44 20.22
CA ALA A 36 4.12 5.52 19.30
C ALA A 36 3.07 5.11 18.23
N ALA A 37 3.05 3.85 17.81
CA ALA A 37 2.05 3.34 16.85
C ALA A 37 0.62 3.31 17.44
N LYS A 38 0.48 3.25 18.77
CA LYS A 38 -0.82 3.27 19.46
C LYS A 38 -1.50 4.64 19.43
N ALA A 39 -0.76 5.72 19.20
CA ALA A 39 -1.32 7.07 19.09
C ALA A 39 -1.78 7.42 17.65
N GLN A 40 -1.27 6.73 16.63
CA GLN A 40 -1.69 6.93 15.23
C GLN A 40 -2.71 5.91 14.71
N SER A 41 -2.91 4.77 15.39
CA SER A 41 -3.97 3.81 15.01
C SER A 41 -5.40 4.27 15.36
N PHE A 42 -5.55 5.39 16.08
CA PHE A 42 -6.86 5.97 16.38
C PHE A 42 -7.49 6.75 15.20
N LEU A 43 -6.79 6.85 14.06
CA LEU A 43 -7.32 7.40 12.82
C LEU A 43 -7.41 6.31 11.72
N GLY A 44 -8.25 5.31 11.97
CA GLY A 44 -9.22 4.90 10.95
C GLY A 44 -8.80 3.95 9.82
N ASN A 45 -7.72 3.17 9.93
CA ASN A 45 -7.53 2.02 9.04
C ASN A 45 -7.36 0.73 9.85
N ASP A 46 -8.45 -0.04 9.89
CA ASP A 46 -8.54 -1.45 10.29
C ASP A 46 -7.80 -2.36 9.27
N ASP A 47 -6.54 -2.03 9.00
CA ASP A 47 -5.58 -2.83 8.25
C ASP A 47 -4.56 -3.43 9.24
N SER A 48 -5.08 -4.10 10.26
CA SER A 48 -4.32 -5.17 10.88
C SER A 48 -3.94 -6.15 9.77
N PRO A 49 -2.69 -6.64 9.68
CA PRO A 49 -2.31 -7.63 8.68
C PRO A 49 -3.05 -8.95 8.93
N MET A 50 -4.28 -9.04 8.44
CA MET A 50 -5.04 -10.29 8.43
C MET A 50 -4.30 -11.29 7.54
N PRO A 51 -4.18 -12.56 7.95
CA PRO A 51 -3.61 -13.61 7.11
C PRO A 51 -4.21 -13.58 5.71
N LEU A 52 -3.39 -13.87 4.68
CA LEU A 52 -3.85 -13.82 3.28
C LEU A 52 -5.09 -14.71 3.04
N ASN A 53 -5.25 -15.78 3.83
CA ASN A 53 -6.34 -16.74 3.74
C ASN A 53 -7.46 -16.52 4.79
N ASP A 54 -7.52 -15.34 5.43
CA ASP A 54 -8.60 -15.03 6.37
C ASP A 54 -9.93 -14.83 5.61
N PRO A 55 -11.00 -15.59 5.93
CA PRO A 55 -12.30 -15.42 5.28
C PRO A 55 -12.84 -13.98 5.36
N LYS A 56 -12.55 -13.23 6.42
CA LYS A 56 -12.96 -11.82 6.54
C LYS A 56 -12.23 -10.92 5.54
N ARG A 57 -10.94 -11.18 5.33
CA ARG A 57 -10.14 -10.47 4.32
C ARG A 57 -10.63 -10.79 2.91
N ILE A 58 -10.94 -12.05 2.64
CA ILE A 58 -11.46 -12.50 1.34
C ILE A 58 -12.81 -11.82 1.03
N LEU A 59 -13.74 -11.76 2.00
CA LEU A 59 -15.02 -11.06 1.83
C LEU A 59 -14.84 -9.56 1.55
N ARG A 60 -13.93 -8.89 2.26
CA ARG A 60 -13.61 -7.47 2.03
C ARG A 60 -13.02 -7.24 0.62
N ILE A 61 -12.19 -8.18 0.14
CA ILE A 61 -11.67 -8.15 -1.24
C ILE A 61 -12.82 -8.32 -2.24
N HIS A 62 -13.71 -9.29 -2.04
CA HIS A 62 -14.87 -9.53 -2.91
C HIS A 62 -15.74 -8.28 -3.05
N GLU A 63 -16.08 -7.62 -1.94
CA GLU A 63 -16.84 -6.36 -1.96
C GLU A 63 -16.11 -5.27 -2.75
N ARG A 64 -14.79 -5.15 -2.54
CA ARG A 64 -13.98 -4.11 -3.17
C ARG A 64 -13.76 -4.29 -4.66
N ILE A 65 -13.73 -5.53 -5.15
CA ILE A 65 -13.61 -5.84 -6.59
C ILE A 65 -14.98 -6.12 -7.25
N GLY A 66 -16.08 -6.04 -6.50
CA GLY A 66 -17.43 -6.36 -7.00
C GLY A 66 -17.64 -7.84 -7.33
N TYR A 67 -16.80 -8.74 -6.81
CA TYR A 67 -16.90 -10.17 -7.05
C TYR A 67 -18.03 -10.79 -6.23
N LYS A 68 -18.90 -11.56 -6.88
CA LYS A 68 -19.99 -12.31 -6.24
C LYS A 68 -19.77 -13.81 -6.52
N PRO A 69 -19.31 -14.59 -5.53
CA PRO A 69 -19.03 -16.01 -5.76
C PRO A 69 -20.27 -16.79 -6.20
N ASP A 70 -21.46 -16.39 -5.74
CA ASP A 70 -22.73 -17.05 -6.09
C ASP A 70 -23.09 -16.92 -7.58
N THR A 71 -22.52 -15.94 -8.28
CA THR A 71 -22.77 -15.73 -9.71
C THR A 71 -21.73 -16.41 -10.61
N VAL A 72 -20.69 -17.02 -10.03
CA VAL A 72 -19.62 -17.69 -10.79
C VAL A 72 -19.92 -19.18 -10.84
N PRO A 73 -20.21 -19.76 -12.01
CA PRO A 73 -20.34 -21.20 -12.17
C PRO A 73 -19.05 -21.89 -11.70
N SER A 74 -19.18 -23.09 -11.12
CA SER A 74 -18.04 -23.89 -10.63
C SER A 74 -16.94 -24.12 -11.69
N ASP A 75 -17.31 -23.98 -12.96
CA ASP A 75 -16.46 -24.25 -14.11
C ASP A 75 -15.75 -22.98 -14.63
N GLY A 76 -15.86 -21.84 -13.92
CA GLY A 76 -15.17 -20.59 -14.26
C GLY A 76 -15.68 -19.89 -15.52
N THR A 77 -16.82 -20.34 -16.07
CA THR A 77 -17.40 -19.80 -17.30
C THR A 77 -18.27 -18.59 -16.98
N VAL A 78 -17.83 -17.40 -17.37
CA VAL A 78 -18.58 -16.16 -17.15
C VAL A 78 -19.62 -16.01 -18.27
N THR A 79 -20.90 -16.20 -17.98
CA THR A 79 -21.99 -15.91 -18.92
C THR A 79 -22.34 -14.42 -18.85
N PHE A 80 -21.85 -13.65 -19.82
CA PHE A 80 -22.30 -12.27 -20.01
C PHE A 80 -23.68 -12.30 -20.70
N LEU A 81 -24.75 -12.03 -19.95
CA LEU A 81 -26.05 -11.73 -20.52
C LEU A 81 -26.05 -10.26 -20.98
N SER A 82 -26.22 -10.08 -22.31
CA SER A 82 -26.39 -8.80 -22.99
C SER A 82 -27.78 -8.22 -22.78
#